data_AF-A0A3D1H6I0-F1
#
_entry.id   AF-A0A3D1H6I0-F1
#
_cell.length_a   1.000
_cell.length_b   1.000
_cell.length_c   1.000
_cell.angle_alpha   90.00
_cell.angle_beta   90.00
_cell.angle_gamma   90.00
#
_symmetry.space_group_name_H-M   'P 1'
#
loop_
_entity.id
_entity.type
_entity.pdbx_description
1 polymer ?
#
loop_
_entity_poly.entity_id
_entity_poly.type
_entity_poly.pdbx_seq_one_letter_code
_entity_poly.pdbx_strand_id
1 'polypeptide(L)'
;MIETLGSLDRKIFIAIHQDMANDLCDVVFPLLREPLTWIPLYLFFGYMAVKKYKLEGFYVLLATGFVVLLCDQFSASIMKPLFERLRPCHEPTLTTHIRHLVNCGGQYGFISSHATNHFGMA
;
A
#
# COMPACT_ATOMS: atom_id res chain seq x y z
N MET A 1 25.57 4.91 -8.14
CA MET A 1 24.22 5.51 -8.24
C MET A 1 23.17 4.63 -7.58
N ILE A 2 22.92 3.40 -8.06
CA ILE A 2 21.93 2.48 -7.46
C ILE A 2 22.21 2.20 -5.97
N GLU A 3 23.47 1.94 -5.61
CA GLU A 3 23.86 1.75 -4.20
C GLU A 3 23.60 3.00 -3.34
N THR A 4 23.82 4.18 -3.92
CA THR A 4 23.55 5.47 -3.26
C THR A 4 22.06 5.60 -2.97
N LEU A 5 21.19 5.32 -3.95
CA LEU A 5 19.74 5.29 -3.75
C LEU A 5 19.32 4.24 -2.72
N GLY A 6 19.89 3.04 -2.76
CA GLY A 6 19.61 2.00 -1.78
C GLY A 6 20.01 2.41 -0.35
N SER A 7 21.14 3.09 -0.20
CA SER A 7 21.57 3.63 1.08
C SER A 7 20.66 4.75 1.59
N LEU A 8 20.17 5.60 0.68
CA LEU A 8 19.26 6.69 1.00
C LEU A 8 17.89 6.15 1.40
N ASP A 9 17.35 5.19 0.67
CA ASP A 9 16.10 4.49 0.98
C ASP A 9 16.14 3.87 2.40
N ARG A 10 17.22 3.17 2.75
CA ARG A 10 17.41 2.63 4.12
C ARG A 10 17.45 3.71 5.19
N LYS A 11 18.18 4.81 4.94
CA LYS A 11 18.27 5.93 5.89
C LYS A 11 16.92 6.60 6.11
N ILE A 12 16.18 6.85 5.04
CA ILE A 12 14.83 7.43 5.11
C ILE A 12 13.88 6.47 5.83
N PHE A 13 13.97 5.17 5.55
CA PHE A 13 13.16 4.16 6.24
C PHE A 13 13.41 4.20 7.75
N ILE A 14 14.67 4.17 8.20
CA ILE A 14 15.02 4.22 9.63
C ILE A 14 14.53 5.53 10.26
N ALA A 15 14.76 6.67 9.59
CA ALA A 15 14.33 7.98 10.09
C ALA A 15 12.81 8.05 10.31
N ILE A 16 12.02 7.54 9.37
CA ILE A 16 10.56 7.55 9.49
C ILE A 16 10.09 6.49 10.50
N HIS A 17 10.62 5.28 10.41
CA HIS A 17 10.13 4.12 11.17
C HIS A 17 10.50 4.19 12.65
N GLN A 18 11.69 4.70 12.98
CA GLN A 18 12.21 4.79 14.34
C GLN A 18 12.27 6.22 14.87
N ASP A 19 12.91 7.15 14.16
CA ASP A 19 13.19 8.48 14.73
C ASP A 19 11.94 9.37 14.82
N MET A 20 11.00 9.19 13.88
CA MET A 20 9.71 9.89 13.84
C MET A 20 8.56 9.09 14.49
N ALA A 21 8.87 7.94 15.08
CA ALA A 21 7.90 7.10 15.78
C ALA A 21 7.23 7.85 16.94
N ASN A 22 5.92 7.67 17.07
CA ASN A 22 5.18 8.13 18.25
C ASN A 22 3.92 7.29 18.44
N ASP A 23 3.44 7.25 19.68
CA ASP A 23 2.32 6.39 20.10
C ASP A 23 1.03 6.68 19.32
N LEU A 24 0.79 7.94 18.93
CA LEU A 24 -0.38 8.30 18.13
C LEU A 24 -0.31 7.70 16.73
N CYS A 25 0.82 7.86 16.04
CA CYS A 25 1.05 7.31 14.70
C CYS A 25 1.02 5.78 14.69
N ASP A 26 1.50 5.14 15.75
CA ASP A 26 1.48 3.68 15.89
C ASP A 26 0.06 3.10 16.01
N VAL A 27 -0.90 3.91 16.46
CA VAL A 27 -2.32 3.51 16.49
C VAL A 27 -3.02 3.92 15.20
N VAL A 28 -2.79 5.16 14.74
CA VAL A 28 -3.51 5.74 13.61
C VAL A 28 -3.13 5.09 12.28
N PHE A 29 -1.85 4.88 11.98
CA PHE A 29 -1.45 4.37 10.67
C PHE A 29 -1.85 2.91 10.43
N PRO A 30 -1.75 1.97 11.39
CA PRO A 30 -2.29 0.63 11.20
C PRO A 30 -3.80 0.63 10.95
N LEU A 31 -4.56 1.49 11.63
CA LEU A 31 -6.01 1.65 11.42
C LEU A 31 -6.33 2.18 10.00
N LEU A 32 -5.59 3.21 9.55
CA LEU A 32 -5.75 3.78 8.21
C LEU A 32 -5.32 2.81 7.10
N ARG A 33 -4.40 1.89 7.38
CA ARG A 33 -3.96 0.87 6.42
C ARG A 33 -4.99 -0.26 6.26
N GLU A 34 -5.77 -0.55 7.30
CA GLU A 34 -6.68 -1.70 7.31
C GLU A 34 -7.83 -1.50 6.31
N PRO A 35 -7.96 -2.33 5.26
CA PRO A 35 -9.00 -2.17 4.24
C PRO A 35 -10.42 -2.26 4.81
N LEU A 36 -10.64 -3.06 5.87
CA LEU A 36 -11.95 -3.21 6.49
C LEU A 36 -12.46 -1.88 7.09
N THR A 37 -11.56 -1.01 7.56
CA THR A 37 -11.89 0.32 8.09
C THR A 37 -12.62 1.18 7.06
N TRP A 38 -12.31 1.01 5.77
CA TRP A 38 -12.81 1.87 4.69
C TRP A 38 -14.05 1.34 3.99
N ILE A 39 -14.51 0.12 4.30
CA ILE A 39 -15.73 -0.47 3.72
C ILE A 39 -16.93 0.48 3.82
N PRO A 40 -17.25 1.10 4.97
CA PRO A 40 -18.39 2.00 5.07
C PRO A 40 -18.28 3.20 4.11
N LEU A 41 -17.07 3.74 3.95
CA LEU A 41 -16.82 4.87 3.07
C LEU A 41 -16.96 4.47 1.58
N TYR A 42 -16.41 3.32 1.19
CA TYR A 42 -16.54 2.81 -0.18
C TYR A 42 -18.00 2.48 -0.54
N LEU A 43 -18.76 1.90 0.40
CA LEU A 43 -20.19 1.66 0.22
C LEU A 43 -20.97 2.97 0.09
N PHE A 44 -20.63 3.98 0.89
CA PHE A 44 -21.25 5.31 0.80
C PHE A 44 -21.02 5.95 -0.56
N PHE A 45 -19.78 6.01 -1.05
CA PHE A 45 -19.47 6.55 -2.37
C PHE A 45 -20.08 5.74 -3.51
N GLY A 46 -20.05 4.40 -3.42
CA GLY A 46 -20.69 3.53 -4.39
C GLY A 46 -22.19 3.75 -4.48
N TYR A 47 -22.86 3.84 -3.33
CA TYR A 47 -24.29 4.16 -3.26
C TYR A 47 -24.58 5.54 -3.87
N MET A 48 -23.81 6.57 -3.53
CA MET A 48 -23.99 7.91 -4.11
C MET A 48 -23.78 7.95 -5.62
N ALA A 49 -22.76 7.24 -6.12
CA ALA A 49 -22.46 7.16 -7.55
C ALA A 49 -23.66 6.57 -8.32
N VAL A 50 -24.17 5.42 -7.89
CA VAL A 50 -25.32 4.76 -8.54
C VAL A 50 -26.60 5.55 -8.35
N LYS A 51 -26.83 6.14 -7.16
CA LYS A 51 -28.04 6.96 -6.93
C LYS A 51 -28.10 8.17 -7.83
N LYS A 52 -26.97 8.87 -8.04
CA LYS A 52 -26.91 10.12 -8.79
C LYS A 52 -26.77 9.88 -10.29
N TYR A 53 -25.90 8.96 -10.70
CA TYR A 53 -25.53 8.73 -12.09
C TYR A 53 -26.13 7.44 -12.69
N LYS A 54 -26.92 6.68 -11.90
CA LYS A 54 -27.61 5.46 -12.33
C LYS A 54 -26.65 4.46 -12.98
N LEU A 55 -26.86 4.15 -14.26
CA LEU A 55 -26.06 3.19 -15.01
C LEU A 55 -24.61 3.68 -15.23
N GLU A 56 -24.41 4.98 -15.43
CA GLU A 56 -23.06 5.56 -15.55
C GLU A 56 -22.28 5.41 -14.23
N GLY A 57 -22.95 5.62 -13.10
CA GLY A 57 -22.36 5.41 -11.78
C GLY A 57 -21.95 3.96 -11.56
N PHE A 58 -22.75 3.00 -12.06
CA PHE A 58 -22.38 1.59 -12.04
C PHE A 58 -21.17 1.29 -12.94
N TYR A 59 -21.08 1.89 -14.12
CA TYR A 59 -19.90 1.75 -14.98
C TYR A 59 -18.62 2.32 -14.34
N VAL A 60 -18.72 3.44 -13.62
CA VAL A 60 -17.59 3.99 -12.86
C VAL A 60 -17.13 2.98 -11.81
N LEU A 61 -18.05 2.37 -11.05
CA LEU A 61 -17.68 1.36 -10.04
C LEU A 61 -17.02 0.12 -10.67
N LEU A 62 -17.54 -0.35 -11.80
CA LEU A 62 -16.91 -1.45 -12.54
C LEU A 62 -15.51 -1.06 -13.04
N ALA A 63 -15.35 0.14 -13.59
CA ALA A 63 -14.07 0.64 -14.05
C ALA A 63 -13.06 0.76 -12.90
N THR A 64 -13.45 1.31 -11.76
CA THR A 64 -12.60 1.39 -10.56
C THR A 64 -12.19 0.00 -10.08
N GLY A 65 -13.13 -0.95 -9.98
CA GLY A 65 -12.83 -2.33 -9.61
C GLY A 65 -11.87 -3.01 -10.59
N PHE A 66 -12.03 -2.75 -11.88
CA PHE A 66 -11.14 -3.25 -12.92
C PHE A 66 -9.74 -2.64 -12.83
N VAL A 67 -9.62 -1.33 -12.58
CA VAL A 67 -8.32 -0.67 -12.37
C VAL A 67 -7.61 -1.23 -11.14
N VAL A 68 -8.31 -1.40 -10.02
CA VAL A 68 -7.73 -2.03 -8.82
C VAL A 68 -7.22 -3.44 -9.13
N LEU A 69 -7.99 -4.25 -9.85
CA LEU A 69 -7.57 -5.59 -10.25
C LEU A 69 -6.32 -5.55 -11.13
N LEU A 70 -6.27 -4.66 -12.13
CA LEU A 70 -5.10 -4.51 -12.99
C LEU A 70 -3.87 -4.04 -12.21
N CYS A 71 -4.03 -3.04 -11.35
CA CYS A 71 -2.97 -2.51 -10.49
C CYS A 71 -2.39 -3.58 -9.56
N ASP A 72 -3.27 -4.37 -8.92
CA ASP A 72 -2.87 -5.42 -7.99
C ASP A 72 -2.14 -6.54 -8.72
N GLN A 73 -2.68 -7.02 -9.84
CA GLN A 73 -2.05 -8.07 -10.64
C GLN A 73 -0.72 -7.61 -11.24
N PHE A 74 -0.65 -6.38 -11.74
CA PHE A 74 0.59 -5.84 -12.27
C PHE A 74 1.67 -5.73 -11.18
N SER A 75 1.30 -5.20 -10.01
CA SER A 75 2.22 -5.10 -8.88
C SER A 75 2.66 -6.48 -8.36
N ALA A 76 1.72 -7.38 -8.11
CA ALA A 76 1.97 -8.64 -7.41
C ALA A 76 2.56 -9.72 -8.32
N SER A 77 2.07 -9.83 -9.55
CA SER A 77 2.39 -10.95 -10.45
C SER A 77 3.49 -10.61 -11.45
N ILE A 78 3.72 -9.31 -11.74
CA ILE A 78 4.75 -8.89 -12.71
C ILE A 78 5.90 -8.18 -11.99
N MET A 79 5.64 -7.09 -11.28
CA MET A 79 6.71 -6.26 -10.72
C MET A 79 7.47 -6.97 -9.59
N LYS A 80 6.76 -7.61 -8.64
CA LYS A 80 7.43 -8.28 -7.51
C LYS A 80 8.37 -9.41 -7.93
N PRO A 81 7.97 -10.36 -8.81
CA PRO A 81 8.88 -11.39 -9.29
C PRO A 81 9.98 -10.86 -10.22
N LEU A 82 9.75 -9.73 -10.91
CA LEU A 82 10.75 -9.15 -11.80
C LEU A 82 11.92 -8.51 -11.05
N PHE A 83 11.62 -7.80 -9.95
CA PHE A 83 12.64 -7.05 -9.21
C PHE A 83 13.15 -7.79 -7.97
N GLU A 84 12.36 -8.70 -7.40
CA GLU A 84 12.71 -9.52 -6.22
C GLU A 84 13.28 -8.73 -5.03
N ARG A 85 12.92 -7.45 -4.92
CA ARG A 85 13.41 -6.60 -3.82
C ARG A 85 12.74 -7.01 -2.52
N LEU A 86 13.54 -7.47 -1.57
CA LEU A 86 13.11 -7.81 -0.22
C LEU A 86 12.43 -6.61 0.47
N ARG A 87 11.38 -6.91 1.23
CA ARG A 87 10.78 -5.93 2.15
C ARG A 87 11.77 -5.58 3.27
N PRO A 88 11.66 -4.39 3.87
CA PRO A 88 12.51 -3.98 5.00
C PRO A 88 12.59 -5.01 6.12
N CYS A 89 11.52 -5.77 6.37
CA CYS A 89 11.52 -6.75 7.44
C CYS A 89 12.09 -8.14 7.10
N HIS A 90 12.34 -8.42 5.82
CA HIS A 90 13.10 -9.59 5.39
C HIS A 90 14.57 -9.25 5.07
N GLU A 91 14.92 -7.95 5.08
CA GLU A 91 16.25 -7.45 4.77
C GLU A 91 17.15 -7.53 6.01
N PRO A 92 18.21 -8.38 6.03
CA PRO A 92 19.04 -8.60 7.21
C PRO A 92 19.61 -7.31 7.81
N THR A 93 20.00 -6.37 6.95
CA THR A 93 20.58 -5.08 7.36
C THR A 93 19.61 -4.15 8.08
N LEU A 94 18.30 -4.41 8.00
CA LEU A 94 17.25 -3.59 8.62
C LEU A 94 16.53 -4.29 9.76
N THR A 95 16.70 -5.61 9.92
CA THR A 95 15.98 -6.42 10.93
C THR A 95 16.01 -5.83 12.35
N THR A 96 17.15 -5.30 12.80
CA THR A 96 17.31 -4.67 14.12
C THR A 96 16.55 -3.34 14.28
N HIS A 97 16.15 -2.73 13.17
CA HIS A 97 15.43 -1.46 13.13
C HIS A 97 13.91 -1.65 12.99
N ILE A 98 13.42 -2.88 12.83
CA ILE A 98 12.01 -3.17 12.57
C ILE A 98 11.19 -3.14 13.86
N ARG A 99 10.24 -2.21 13.90
CA ARG A 99 9.10 -2.20 14.83
C ARG A 99 7.96 -3.02 14.23
N HIS A 100 7.56 -4.10 14.90
CA HIS A 100 6.53 -5.05 14.44
C HIS A 100 5.10 -4.55 14.75
N LEU A 101 4.70 -3.43 14.14
CA LEU A 101 3.34 -2.87 14.27
C LEU A 101 2.31 -3.62 13.42
N VAL A 102 2.76 -4.24 12.32
CA VAL A 102 1.94 -5.02 11.38
C VAL A 102 2.70 -6.26 10.91
N ASN A 103 1.97 -7.24 10.41
CA ASN A 103 2.56 -8.45 9.82
C ASN A 103 3.40 -8.11 8.57
N CYS A 104 4.54 -8.78 8.42
CA CYS A 104 5.48 -8.59 7.30
C CYS A 104 4.89 -8.90 5.91
N GLY A 105 3.87 -9.75 5.85
CA GLY A 105 3.30 -10.25 4.58
C GLY A 105 4.33 -11.01 3.74
N GLY A 106 4.18 -10.99 2.42
CA GLY A 106 5.07 -11.70 1.49
C GLY A 106 6.51 -11.16 1.44
N GLN A 107 7.40 -11.84 0.72
CA GLN A 107 8.84 -11.53 0.73
C GLN A 107 9.19 -10.23 0.00
N TYR A 108 8.64 -10.02 -1.19
CA TYR A 108 9.00 -8.89 -2.05
C TYR A 108 8.09 -7.67 -1.85
N GLY A 109 8.71 -6.50 -1.88
CA GLY A 109 8.08 -5.21 -1.54
C GLY A 109 7.91 -4.25 -2.72
N PHE A 110 8.62 -4.46 -3.83
CA PHE A 110 8.63 -3.52 -4.94
C PHE A 110 7.78 -4.00 -6.13
N ILE A 111 6.85 -3.21 -6.65
CA ILE A 111 6.29 -1.95 -6.09
C ILE A 111 5.20 -2.26 -5.05
N SER A 112 4.90 -1.30 -4.17
CA SER A 112 3.88 -1.46 -3.13
C SER A 112 2.48 -1.55 -3.72
N SER A 113 1.81 -2.71 -3.58
CA SER A 113 0.46 -2.92 -4.10
C SER A 113 -0.58 -1.99 -3.47
N HIS A 114 -0.45 -1.66 -2.19
CA HIS A 114 -1.34 -0.65 -1.57
C HIS A 114 -1.16 0.72 -2.23
N ALA A 115 0.07 1.18 -2.43
CA ALA A 115 0.32 2.47 -3.07
C ALA A 115 -0.17 2.47 -4.52
N THR A 116 0.05 1.38 -5.27
CA THR A 116 -0.42 1.23 -6.65
C THR A 116 -1.95 1.27 -6.73
N ASN A 117 -2.66 0.53 -5.86
CA ASN A 117 -4.11 0.47 -5.89
C ASN A 117 -4.74 1.82 -5.49
N HIS A 118 -4.23 2.48 -4.44
CA HIS A 118 -4.75 3.79 -4.03
C HIS A 118 -4.50 4.87 -5.08
N PHE A 119 -3.35 4.88 -5.74
CA PHE A 119 -3.06 5.84 -6.80
C PHE A 119 -3.84 5.54 -8.08
N GLY A 120 -4.09 4.25 -8.41
CA GLY A 120 -4.92 3.88 -9.55
C GLY A 120 -6.41 4.22 -9.35
N MET A 121 -6.89 4.25 -8.10
CA MET A 121 -8.26 4.66 -7.79
C MET A 121 -8.47 6.18 -7.76
N ALA A 122 -7.42 6.97 -7.54
CA ALA A 122 -7.46 8.42 -7.39
C ALA A 122 -7.62 9.15 -8.73
#